data_AF-A0A3B3QWV5-F1
#
_entry.id   AF-A0A3B3QWV5-F1
#
_cell.length_a   1.000
_cell.length_b   1.000
_cell.length_c   1.000
_cell.angle_alpha   90.00
_cell.angle_beta   90.00
_cell.angle_gamma   90.00
#
_symmetry.space_group_name_H-M   'P 1'
#
loop_
_entity.id
_entity.type
_entity.pdbx_description
1 polymer ?
#
loop_
_entity_poly.entity_id
_entity_poly.type
_entity_poly.pdbx_seq_one_letter_code
_entity_poly.pdbx_strand_id
1 'polypeptide(L)'
;MYTYSSFLKQQSSRFAQGYAVSLQHHKASRKASQRLRLTEDMVDTQMPAWCTSFGLNPVDLAELDDSSHSFDMKPFSTLDYSTITDLGYETSPQQADELTHMDYMYSFKAQENQSAVKAEPESPPQFYERGVPYPRPHEDTPAAAATALNIECRVCGDKASGFHYGVHACEGCKGFFRRTIRLKLVYDRCDLHCRIHKKSRNKCQYCRFQKCLMVGMSHNAIRFGRMPQAEKEKLLAEFSSDMDHMHPESADLRALAKHLYESYIKYFPLTKAKARAILSGKTGGNAPFVIHDMKSLTEGEQFINCRQMPMMGARTDYGPVNGPTDEVELRFFHSCQFRSAEAVREVTEFAKSIPGFVSLDLNDQVTLLKYGVIEVIIIMMAPLMNKDGTLISYGQIFMTREFLKSLRKPFCEMMEPKFEFSVKFNMLELDDSDMALFLAVVILSGDRPGLLNVKPIEELQETVLHTLELQLKMKHPDSLQLFAKVLQKMTDLRQVVTDHVHLIQLLKKTELDMHLHPLLQEIMKDLY
;
A
#
# COMPACT_ATOMS: atom_id res chain seq x y z
N MET A 1 -26.24 57.04 39.17
CA MET A 1 -25.31 56.24 39.99
C MET A 1 -25.74 54.79 40.21
N TYR A 2 -27.04 54.46 40.33
CA TYR A 2 -27.49 53.08 40.60
C TYR A 2 -27.33 52.07 39.45
N THR A 3 -27.27 52.52 38.19
CA THR A 3 -27.15 51.63 37.01
C THR A 3 -25.72 51.18 36.72
N TYR A 4 -24.71 51.96 37.11
CA TYR A 4 -23.30 51.66 36.85
C TYR A 4 -22.72 50.62 37.84
N SER A 5 -23.21 50.64 39.08
CA SER A 5 -22.81 49.68 40.14
C SER A 5 -23.29 48.26 39.84
N SER A 6 -24.49 48.11 39.29
CA SER A 6 -25.06 46.81 38.90
C SER A 6 -24.32 46.17 37.73
N PHE A 7 -23.87 46.97 36.76
CA PHE A 7 -23.10 46.50 35.61
C PHE A 7 -21.71 45.97 36.03
N LEU A 8 -21.00 46.69 36.91
CA LEU A 8 -19.69 46.27 37.42
C LEU A 8 -19.76 45.00 38.27
N LYS A 9 -20.82 44.81 39.07
CA LYS A 9 -21.04 43.56 39.83
C LYS A 9 -21.30 42.37 38.91
N GLN A 10 -22.03 42.56 37.81
CA GLN A 10 -22.31 41.49 36.86
C GLN A 10 -21.06 41.09 36.05
N GLN A 11 -20.19 42.05 35.74
CA GLN A 11 -18.92 41.80 35.04
C GLN A 11 -17.90 41.10 35.95
N SER A 12 -17.82 41.47 37.22
CA SER A 12 -16.98 40.79 38.22
C SER A 12 -17.42 39.34 38.46
N SER A 13 -18.74 39.06 38.50
CA SER A 13 -19.27 37.71 38.65
C SER A 13 -18.93 36.81 37.45
N ARG A 14 -19.02 37.34 36.22
CA ARG A 14 -18.62 36.61 35.00
C ARG A 14 -17.12 36.33 34.95
N PHE A 15 -16.28 37.26 35.40
CA PHE A 15 -14.83 37.04 35.50
C PHE A 15 -14.49 35.96 36.54
N ALA A 16 -15.14 35.97 37.70
CA ALA A 16 -14.95 34.95 38.73
C ALA A 16 -15.38 33.55 38.27
N GLN A 17 -16.49 33.45 37.52
CA GLN A 17 -16.91 32.19 36.90
C GLN A 17 -15.92 31.70 35.84
N GLY A 18 -15.41 32.59 34.98
CA GLY A 18 -14.38 32.23 33.99
C GLY A 18 -13.09 31.71 34.63
N TYR A 19 -12.65 32.33 35.73
CA TYR A 19 -11.46 31.90 36.47
C TYR A 19 -11.67 30.55 37.16
N ALA A 20 -12.85 30.31 37.74
CA ALA A 20 -13.19 29.04 38.39
C ALA A 20 -13.23 27.87 37.39
N VAL A 21 -13.76 28.10 36.18
CA VAL A 21 -13.77 27.11 35.10
C VAL A 21 -12.35 26.82 34.60
N SER A 22 -11.52 27.85 34.41
CA SER A 22 -10.11 27.69 34.03
C SER A 22 -9.31 26.88 35.07
N LEU A 23 -9.51 27.15 36.37
CA LEU A 23 -8.90 26.38 37.47
C LEU A 23 -9.38 24.92 37.53
N GLN A 24 -10.64 24.65 37.17
CA GLN A 24 -11.15 23.27 37.07
C GLN A 24 -10.55 22.52 35.88
N HIS A 25 -10.41 23.16 34.72
CA HIS A 25 -9.70 22.59 33.56
C HIS A 25 -8.23 22.31 33.87
N HIS A 26 -7.54 23.23 34.56
CA HIS A 26 -6.14 23.07 34.92
C HIS A 26 -5.90 21.94 35.95
N LYS A 27 -6.87 21.73 36.86
CA LYS A 27 -6.85 20.59 37.80
C LYS A 27 -7.20 19.26 37.13
N ALA A 28 -8.09 19.26 36.15
CA ALA A 28 -8.43 18.08 35.36
C ALA A 28 -7.26 17.62 34.46
N SER A 29 -6.58 18.58 33.81
CA SER A 29 -5.38 18.34 33.00
C SER A 29 -4.22 17.77 33.84
N ARG A 30 -3.97 18.32 35.04
CA ARG A 30 -2.98 17.75 35.96
C ARG A 30 -3.30 16.31 36.38
N LYS A 31 -4.57 16.00 36.65
CA LYS A 31 -5.00 14.62 36.99
C LYS A 31 -4.87 13.65 35.81
N ALA A 32 -5.08 14.11 34.58
CA ALA A 32 -4.88 13.30 33.37
C ALA A 32 -3.38 13.01 33.13
N SER A 33 -2.53 14.04 33.26
CA SER A 33 -1.07 13.93 33.15
C SER A 33 -0.43 13.05 34.24
N GLN A 34 -1.06 12.97 35.42
CA GLN A 34 -0.64 12.07 36.50
C GLN A 34 -1.09 10.61 36.26
N ARG A 35 -2.23 10.39 35.61
CA ARG A 35 -2.71 9.03 35.24
C ARG A 35 -1.90 8.42 34.10
N LEU A 36 -1.47 9.22 33.13
CA LEU A 36 -0.58 8.79 32.05
C LEU A 36 0.80 8.35 32.57
N ARG A 37 1.37 9.06 33.56
CA ARG A 37 2.63 8.65 34.21
C ARG A 37 2.50 7.35 35.01
N LEU A 38 1.39 7.17 35.73
CA LEU A 38 1.15 5.93 36.50
C LEU A 38 0.97 4.69 35.61
N THR A 39 0.62 4.87 34.34
CA THR A 39 0.60 3.77 33.35
C THR A 39 1.96 3.49 32.71
N GLU A 40 2.92 4.42 32.78
CA GLU A 40 4.31 4.23 32.32
C GLU A 40 5.16 3.44 33.33
N ASP A 41 4.90 3.59 34.64
CA ASP A 41 5.70 2.94 35.71
C ASP A 41 5.37 1.45 35.96
N MET A 42 4.49 0.82 35.17
CA MET A 42 4.02 -0.57 35.38
C MET A 42 4.43 -1.58 34.29
N VAL A 43 5.44 -1.28 33.47
CA VAL A 43 5.98 -2.26 32.50
C VAL A 43 7.48 -2.39 32.67
N ASP A 44 7.86 -3.21 33.64
CA ASP A 44 9.24 -3.64 33.81
C ASP A 44 9.61 -4.71 32.77
N THR A 45 10.89 -4.73 32.44
CA THR A 45 11.46 -5.25 31.19
C THR A 45 11.67 -6.76 31.25
N GLN A 46 10.90 -7.56 30.49
CA GLN A 46 11.34 -8.90 30.07
C GLN A 46 10.92 -9.19 28.62
N MET A 47 11.91 -9.24 27.74
CA MET A 47 11.78 -9.72 26.36
C MET A 47 11.67 -11.26 26.33
N PRO A 48 10.70 -11.85 25.62
CA PRO A 48 10.80 -13.24 25.21
C PRO A 48 11.44 -13.34 23.82
N ALA A 49 12.48 -14.17 23.74
CA ALA A 49 13.17 -14.54 22.51
C ALA A 49 12.21 -15.18 21.49
N TRP A 50 12.35 -14.77 20.24
CA TRP A 50 11.57 -15.30 19.12
C TRP A 50 12.11 -16.67 18.74
N CYS A 51 11.30 -17.71 18.90
CA CYS A 51 11.64 -19.05 18.43
C CYS A 51 11.22 -19.19 16.96
N THR A 52 12.19 -19.11 16.05
CA THR A 52 12.04 -19.49 14.64
C THR A 52 12.26 -20.99 14.50
N SER A 53 11.18 -21.78 14.39
CA SER A 53 11.25 -23.10 13.73
C SER A 53 9.84 -23.64 13.48
N PHE A 54 9.46 -23.81 12.22
CA PHE A 54 8.42 -24.77 11.84
C PHE A 54 9.11 -25.90 11.07
N GLY A 55 9.37 -26.99 11.78
CA GLY A 55 9.70 -28.27 11.19
C GLY A 55 8.43 -28.96 10.74
N LEU A 56 8.40 -29.34 9.47
CA LEU A 56 7.42 -30.28 8.92
C LEU A 56 7.71 -31.68 9.43
N ASN A 57 6.67 -32.44 9.79
CA ASN A 57 6.59 -33.86 9.48
C ASN A 57 5.12 -34.35 9.44
N PRO A 58 4.86 -35.45 8.69
CA PRO A 58 3.60 -35.76 8.04
C PRO A 58 2.83 -36.87 8.78
N VAL A 59 1.81 -37.45 8.12
CA VAL A 59 0.88 -38.56 8.48
C VAL A 59 -0.56 -38.01 8.64
N ASP A 60 -1.60 -38.43 7.93
CA ASP A 60 -1.86 -39.67 7.18
C ASP A 60 -2.83 -39.47 5.99
N LEU A 61 -2.71 -40.36 5.02
CA LEU A 61 -3.52 -40.49 3.80
C LEU A 61 -4.59 -41.57 4.00
N ALA A 62 -5.86 -41.32 3.63
CA ALA A 62 -6.78 -42.34 3.13
C ALA A 62 -8.00 -41.71 2.42
N GLU A 63 -8.02 -41.88 1.10
CA GLU A 63 -9.14 -42.17 0.18
C GLU A 63 -10.56 -41.65 0.49
N LEU A 64 -11.14 -40.88 -0.45
CA LEU A 64 -12.18 -41.37 -1.37
C LEU A 64 -12.67 -40.29 -2.35
N ASP A 65 -12.44 -40.63 -3.62
CA ASP A 65 -13.36 -40.58 -4.76
C ASP A 65 -13.63 -39.32 -5.59
N ASP A 66 -13.70 -39.64 -6.87
CA ASP A 66 -13.68 -38.88 -8.11
C ASP A 66 -15.09 -38.37 -8.49
N SER A 67 -15.19 -37.11 -8.89
CA SER A 67 -16.23 -36.70 -9.84
C SER A 67 -15.85 -35.39 -10.53
N SER A 68 -15.46 -35.57 -11.78
CA SER A 68 -15.25 -34.57 -12.80
C SER A 68 -16.55 -33.84 -13.18
N HIS A 69 -16.55 -32.51 -13.15
CA HIS A 69 -17.46 -31.71 -13.97
C HIS A 69 -16.73 -30.49 -14.56
N SER A 70 -16.48 -30.56 -15.86
CA SER A 70 -16.03 -29.45 -16.69
C SER A 70 -17.16 -28.46 -16.89
N PHE A 71 -16.94 -27.18 -16.59
CA PHE A 71 -17.78 -26.10 -17.09
C PHE A 71 -17.02 -25.28 -18.13
N ASP A 72 -17.44 -25.47 -19.37
CA ASP A 72 -17.02 -24.81 -20.59
C ASP A 72 -17.78 -23.47 -20.68
N MET A 73 -17.08 -22.33 -20.76
CA MET A 73 -17.70 -21.02 -20.90
C MET A 73 -17.22 -20.34 -22.19
N LYS A 74 -18.07 -20.39 -23.21
CA LYS A 74 -17.89 -19.69 -24.50
C LYS A 74 -18.14 -18.18 -24.33
N PRO A 75 -17.43 -17.32 -25.10
CA PRO A 75 -17.50 -15.87 -24.97
C PRO A 75 -18.75 -15.29 -25.66
N PHE A 76 -19.37 -14.30 -25.01
CA PHE A 76 -20.45 -13.52 -25.61
C PHE A 76 -19.94 -12.47 -26.60
N SER A 77 -20.69 -12.37 -27.67
CA SER A 77 -20.53 -11.56 -28.88
C SER A 77 -20.82 -10.07 -28.66
N THR A 78 -20.18 -9.30 -29.53
CA THR A 78 -20.43 -7.91 -29.94
C THR A 78 -21.90 -7.62 -30.25
N LEU A 79 -22.34 -6.40 -29.94
CA LEU A 79 -23.60 -5.83 -30.43
C LEU A 79 -23.39 -4.39 -30.90
N ASP A 80 -24.13 -4.07 -31.95
CA ASP A 80 -23.83 -3.13 -33.02
C ASP A 80 -24.19 -1.66 -32.76
N TYR A 81 -23.58 -0.86 -33.64
CA TYR A 81 -23.70 0.56 -33.88
C TYR A 81 -25.13 1.00 -34.27
N SER A 82 -25.54 2.20 -33.84
CA SER A 82 -26.62 2.96 -34.47
C SER A 82 -26.18 4.37 -34.84
N THR A 83 -26.58 4.72 -36.05
CA THR A 83 -26.20 5.81 -36.94
C THR A 83 -26.70 7.19 -36.50
N ILE A 84 -25.89 8.24 -36.71
CA ILE A 84 -26.38 9.59 -37.04
C ILE A 84 -25.65 10.09 -38.29
N THR A 85 -26.45 10.54 -39.24
CA THR A 85 -26.15 11.06 -40.58
C THR A 85 -25.76 12.55 -40.59
N ASP A 86 -25.03 12.88 -41.67
CA ASP A 86 -25.07 14.10 -42.48
C ASP A 86 -24.20 15.33 -42.12
N LEU A 87 -23.16 15.54 -42.94
CA LEU A 87 -23.09 16.65 -43.91
C LEU A 87 -21.81 16.50 -44.77
N GLY A 88 -21.99 16.31 -46.07
CA GLY A 88 -20.91 16.35 -47.06
C GLY A 88 -20.68 17.76 -47.62
N TYR A 89 -19.49 17.98 -48.20
CA TYR A 89 -19.28 18.74 -49.45
C TYR A 89 -17.89 18.41 -50.02
N GLU A 90 -17.73 18.77 -51.29
CA GLU A 90 -16.99 18.13 -52.39
C GLU A 90 -15.46 18.35 -52.51
N THR A 91 -14.96 17.66 -53.53
CA THR A 91 -13.62 17.37 -54.09
C THR A 91 -12.83 18.48 -54.82
N SER A 92 -11.48 18.43 -54.66
CA SER A 92 -10.38 18.58 -55.66
C SER A 92 -10.03 19.94 -56.36
N PRO A 93 -8.83 20.14 -56.99
CA PRO A 93 -7.49 19.50 -56.87
C PRO A 93 -6.24 20.45 -56.92
N GLN A 94 -5.03 19.86 -56.70
CA GLN A 94 -3.67 20.19 -57.25
C GLN A 94 -2.95 21.52 -56.92
N GLN A 95 -1.79 21.45 -56.23
CA GLN A 95 -0.45 21.63 -56.83
C GLN A 95 0.70 21.40 -55.82
N ALA A 96 1.81 20.91 -56.36
CA ALA A 96 3.02 20.43 -55.69
C ALA A 96 4.00 21.56 -55.30
N ASP A 97 4.85 21.29 -54.30
CA ASP A 97 6.31 21.40 -54.49
C ASP A 97 7.09 20.60 -53.42
N GLU A 98 8.28 20.19 -53.83
CA GLU A 98 9.09 19.04 -53.38
C GLU A 98 10.10 19.31 -52.23
N LEU A 99 10.76 18.20 -51.84
CA LEU A 99 12.14 18.02 -51.30
C LEU A 99 12.16 17.53 -49.83
N THR A 100 12.70 16.37 -49.43
CA THR A 100 13.53 15.32 -50.08
C THR A 100 13.42 14.02 -49.27
N HIS A 101 13.23 12.88 -49.95
CA HIS A 101 13.30 11.52 -49.40
C HIS A 101 14.62 10.87 -49.87
N MET A 102 15.34 10.18 -48.98
CA MET A 102 16.50 9.35 -49.35
C MET A 102 16.25 7.93 -48.88
N ASP A 103 15.78 7.10 -49.82
CA ASP A 103 15.52 5.67 -49.66
C ASP A 103 16.82 4.86 -49.56
N TYR A 104 16.88 3.93 -48.59
CA TYR A 104 17.80 2.79 -48.63
C TYR A 104 17.01 1.48 -48.64
N MET A 105 16.88 0.93 -49.84
CA MET A 105 16.42 -0.42 -50.16
C MET A 105 17.47 -1.46 -49.72
N TYR A 106 17.05 -2.56 -49.06
CA TYR A 106 17.86 -3.78 -48.97
C TYR A 106 17.11 -4.95 -49.64
N SER A 107 17.76 -5.51 -50.67
CA SER A 107 17.28 -6.53 -51.59
C SER A 107 17.32 -7.94 -50.98
N PHE A 108 16.23 -8.69 -51.18
CA PHE A 108 16.15 -10.14 -50.97
C PHE A 108 16.76 -10.84 -52.19
N LYS A 109 17.81 -11.65 -52.00
CA LYS A 109 18.20 -12.68 -52.97
C LYS A 109 17.72 -14.04 -52.47
N ALA A 110 16.75 -14.59 -53.18
CA ALA A 110 16.34 -15.97 -53.09
C ALA A 110 17.42 -16.86 -53.74
N GLN A 111 17.76 -17.96 -53.08
CA GLN A 111 18.52 -19.05 -53.68
C GLN A 111 17.84 -20.36 -53.28
N GLU A 112 17.12 -20.95 -54.24
CA GLU A 112 16.63 -22.32 -54.16
C GLU A 112 17.81 -23.28 -54.28
N ASN A 113 17.92 -24.24 -53.36
CA ASN A 113 18.43 -25.56 -53.72
C ASN A 113 18.01 -26.64 -52.71
N GLN A 114 17.20 -27.56 -53.23
CA GLN A 114 17.15 -29.02 -53.02
C GLN A 114 17.23 -29.60 -51.60
N SER A 115 16.09 -30.20 -51.26
CA SER A 115 15.79 -31.30 -50.34
C SER A 115 16.96 -32.23 -49.97
N ALA A 116 17.28 -32.29 -48.68
CA ALA A 116 17.82 -33.48 -48.04
C ALA A 116 17.45 -33.48 -46.55
N VAL A 117 16.58 -34.42 -46.15
CA VAL A 117 16.26 -34.72 -44.76
C VAL A 117 17.54 -35.24 -44.08
N LYS A 118 18.00 -34.58 -43.02
CA LYS A 118 18.98 -35.13 -42.07
C LYS A 118 18.57 -34.78 -40.64
N ALA A 119 18.46 -35.83 -39.83
CA ALA A 119 18.00 -35.85 -38.45
C ALA A 119 18.87 -35.02 -37.49
N GLU A 120 18.27 -34.66 -36.35
CA GLU A 120 18.89 -33.99 -35.20
C GLU A 120 20.13 -34.74 -34.69
N PRO A 121 21.17 -34.05 -34.19
CA PRO A 121 22.22 -34.69 -33.41
C PRO A 121 21.78 -34.86 -31.94
N GLU A 122 22.04 -36.05 -31.40
CA GLU A 122 21.80 -36.43 -30.01
C GLU A 122 22.59 -35.59 -29.00
N SER A 123 21.98 -35.38 -27.83
CA SER A 123 22.58 -34.73 -26.65
C SER A 123 23.79 -35.54 -26.11
N PRO A 124 24.85 -34.91 -25.58
CA PRO A 124 25.98 -35.66 -25.01
C PRO A 124 25.59 -36.36 -23.69
N PRO A 125 26.16 -37.54 -23.39
CA PRO A 125 25.77 -38.34 -22.23
C PRO A 125 26.26 -37.74 -20.91
N GLN A 126 25.41 -37.84 -19.89
CA GLN A 126 25.73 -37.56 -18.48
C GLN A 126 26.70 -38.62 -17.96
N PHE A 127 27.96 -38.25 -17.71
CA PHE A 127 28.92 -39.11 -17.03
C PHE A 127 28.80 -38.93 -15.52
N TYR A 128 28.43 -40.01 -14.84
CA TYR A 128 28.41 -40.14 -13.39
C TYR A 128 29.81 -40.58 -12.94
N GLU A 129 30.51 -39.75 -12.18
CA GLU A 129 31.69 -40.20 -11.44
C GLU A 129 31.63 -39.75 -9.98
N ARG A 130 31.72 -40.74 -9.10
CA ARG A 130 31.62 -40.65 -7.65
C ARG A 130 33.04 -40.76 -7.09
N GLY A 131 33.54 -39.75 -6.36
CA GLY A 131 34.87 -39.79 -5.74
C GLY A 131 35.18 -38.62 -4.77
N VAL A 132 34.96 -38.88 -3.47
CA VAL A 132 35.66 -38.49 -2.20
C VAL A 132 36.25 -37.05 -2.01
N PRO A 133 36.05 -36.41 -0.83
CA PRO A 133 36.33 -34.99 -0.61
C PRO A 133 37.76 -34.69 -0.09
N TYR A 134 38.33 -33.57 -0.54
CA TYR A 134 39.43 -32.87 0.15
C TYR A 134 39.13 -31.37 0.27
N PRO A 135 39.47 -30.71 1.39
CA PRO A 135 39.06 -29.34 1.67
C PRO A 135 40.09 -28.32 1.17
N ARG A 136 39.62 -27.24 0.54
CA ARG A 136 40.42 -26.02 0.30
C ARG A 136 39.56 -24.76 0.53
N PRO A 137 40.20 -23.66 0.96
CA PRO A 137 39.67 -22.73 1.96
C PRO A 137 38.72 -21.68 1.38
N HIS A 138 37.89 -21.14 2.26
CA HIS A 138 37.01 -19.99 2.05
C HIS A 138 37.72 -18.83 1.30
N GLU A 139 37.26 -18.56 0.08
CA GLU A 139 37.30 -17.22 -0.51
C GLU A 139 35.86 -16.68 -0.52
N ASP A 140 35.64 -15.67 0.31
CA ASP A 140 34.37 -14.94 0.39
C ASP A 140 34.03 -14.35 -0.98
N THR A 141 32.99 -14.91 -1.62
CA THR A 141 32.59 -14.49 -2.96
C THR A 141 31.72 -13.21 -2.90
N PRO A 142 32.00 -12.17 -3.70
CA PRO A 142 31.19 -10.94 -3.84
C PRO A 142 29.89 -11.14 -4.66
N ALA A 143 29.28 -12.33 -4.57
CA ALA A 143 28.05 -12.69 -5.28
C ALA A 143 26.79 -12.04 -4.66
N ALA A 144 26.85 -11.66 -3.38
CA ALA A 144 25.75 -11.00 -2.68
C ALA A 144 25.45 -9.58 -3.20
N ALA A 145 26.45 -8.89 -3.78
CA ALA A 145 26.30 -7.51 -4.23
C ALA A 145 25.47 -7.36 -5.52
N ALA A 146 25.42 -8.39 -6.38
CA ALA A 146 24.65 -8.34 -7.63
C ALA A 146 23.13 -8.48 -7.39
N THR A 147 22.73 -9.09 -6.26
CA THR A 147 21.34 -9.25 -5.85
C THR A 147 20.77 -7.99 -5.18
N ALA A 148 21.62 -7.00 -4.89
CA ALA A 148 21.30 -5.82 -4.08
C ALA A 148 20.92 -4.56 -4.87
N LEU A 149 21.08 -4.55 -6.20
CA LEU A 149 20.64 -3.42 -7.04
C LEU A 149 19.22 -3.68 -7.53
N ASN A 150 18.26 -2.85 -7.12
CA ASN A 150 16.86 -2.95 -7.53
C ASN A 150 16.67 -2.44 -8.98
N ILE A 151 17.31 -3.12 -9.93
CA ILE A 151 17.38 -2.72 -11.34
C ILE A 151 16.01 -2.90 -12.01
N GLU A 152 15.55 -1.85 -12.70
CA GLU A 152 14.28 -1.83 -13.40
C GLU A 152 14.39 -2.23 -14.87
N CYS A 153 13.32 -2.81 -15.41
CA CYS A 153 13.18 -3.17 -16.82
C CYS A 153 13.08 -1.91 -17.67
N ARG A 154 14.04 -1.70 -18.59
CA ARG A 154 14.09 -0.53 -19.47
C ARG A 154 12.87 -0.38 -20.39
N VAL A 155 12.12 -1.47 -20.61
CA VAL A 155 10.90 -1.43 -21.44
C VAL A 155 9.67 -0.98 -20.65
N CYS A 156 9.44 -1.49 -19.43
CA CYS A 156 8.16 -1.30 -18.73
C CYS A 156 8.26 -0.86 -17.27
N GLY A 157 9.46 -0.66 -16.73
CA GLY A 157 9.69 -0.26 -15.33
C GLY A 157 9.43 -1.35 -14.29
N ASP A 158 9.07 -2.57 -14.69
CA ASP A 158 8.94 -3.70 -13.76
C ASP A 158 10.31 -4.21 -13.29
N LYS A 159 10.41 -4.94 -12.18
CA LYS A 159 11.69 -5.48 -11.68
C LYS A 159 12.39 -6.30 -12.76
N ALA A 160 13.64 -5.95 -13.09
CA ALA A 160 14.43 -6.71 -14.04
C ALA A 160 14.80 -8.07 -13.44
N SER A 161 14.66 -9.13 -14.22
CA SER A 161 15.11 -10.47 -13.83
C SER A 161 16.54 -10.76 -14.26
N GLY A 162 17.13 -9.86 -15.06
CA GLY A 162 18.49 -9.98 -15.55
C GLY A 162 18.73 -9.15 -16.81
N PHE A 163 19.85 -9.41 -17.45
CA PHE A 163 20.26 -8.80 -18.72
C PHE A 163 19.86 -9.73 -19.87
N HIS A 164 18.79 -9.38 -20.59
CA HIS A 164 18.19 -10.21 -21.63
C HIS A 164 18.21 -9.49 -22.97
N TYR A 165 18.72 -10.16 -24.01
CA TYR A 165 18.82 -9.60 -25.37
C TYR A 165 19.53 -8.24 -25.42
N GLY A 166 20.54 -8.04 -24.58
CA GLY A 166 21.33 -6.80 -24.56
C GLY A 166 20.82 -5.69 -23.65
N VAL A 167 19.75 -5.90 -22.86
CA VAL A 167 19.22 -4.87 -21.94
C VAL A 167 18.72 -5.45 -20.62
N HIS A 168 18.63 -4.63 -19.58
CA HIS A 168 17.91 -5.01 -18.35
C HIS A 168 16.41 -5.11 -18.61
N ALA A 169 15.86 -6.32 -18.47
CA ALA A 169 14.46 -6.60 -18.75
C ALA A 169 13.83 -7.53 -17.71
N CYS A 170 12.51 -7.40 -17.54
CA CYS A 170 11.72 -8.34 -16.75
C CYS A 170 11.36 -9.59 -17.57
N GLU A 171 10.96 -10.67 -16.90
CA GLU A 171 10.52 -11.92 -17.55
C GLU A 171 9.39 -11.68 -18.57
N GLY A 172 8.48 -10.74 -18.29
CA GLY A 172 7.38 -10.41 -19.19
C GLY A 172 7.84 -9.81 -20.53
N CYS A 173 8.81 -8.90 -20.53
CA CYS A 173 9.32 -8.27 -21.76
C CYS A 173 10.31 -9.18 -22.50
N LYS A 174 11.14 -9.92 -21.76
CA LYS A 174 11.99 -11.00 -22.31
C LYS A 174 11.16 -12.03 -23.08
N GLY A 175 10.09 -12.55 -22.47
CA GLY A 175 9.22 -13.54 -23.09
C GLY A 175 8.46 -12.98 -24.30
N PHE A 176 7.97 -11.74 -24.20
CA PHE A 176 7.32 -11.04 -25.31
C PHE A 176 8.25 -10.89 -26.51
N PHE A 177 9.44 -10.31 -26.32
CA PHE A 177 10.43 -10.11 -27.39
C PHE A 177 10.82 -11.43 -28.06
N ARG A 178 11.14 -12.46 -27.26
CA ARG A 178 11.46 -13.81 -27.77
C ARG A 178 10.36 -14.37 -28.65
N ARG A 179 9.10 -14.23 -28.22
CA ARG A 179 7.93 -14.75 -28.96
C ARG A 179 7.75 -14.00 -30.28
N THR A 180 7.83 -12.67 -30.27
CA THR A 180 7.70 -11.84 -31.47
C THR A 180 8.74 -12.22 -32.52
N ILE A 181 10.01 -12.38 -32.12
CA ILE A 181 11.08 -12.77 -33.04
C ILE A 181 10.92 -14.21 -33.53
N ARG A 182 10.73 -15.18 -32.62
CA ARG A 182 10.65 -16.62 -32.98
C ARG A 182 9.48 -16.93 -33.90
N LEU A 183 8.34 -16.30 -33.67
CA LEU A 183 7.13 -16.52 -34.45
C LEU A 183 6.96 -15.51 -35.60
N LYS A 184 7.93 -14.60 -35.80
CA LYS A 184 7.88 -13.53 -36.81
C LYS A 184 6.56 -12.76 -36.79
N LEU A 185 6.09 -12.41 -35.59
CA LEU A 185 4.81 -11.70 -35.43
C LEU A 185 4.95 -10.26 -35.94
N VAL A 186 3.99 -9.86 -36.77
CA VAL A 186 3.81 -8.48 -37.23
C VAL A 186 2.60 -7.91 -36.50
N TYR A 187 2.74 -6.72 -35.92
CA TYR A 187 1.66 -6.03 -35.22
C TYR A 187 1.20 -4.84 -36.04
N ASP A 188 -0.11 -4.59 -36.02
CA ASP A 188 -0.70 -3.41 -36.67
C ASP A 188 -0.07 -2.13 -36.13
N ARG A 189 0.24 -1.22 -37.04
CA ARG A 189 0.91 0.04 -36.73
C ARG A 189 0.04 0.89 -35.82
N CYS A 190 0.67 1.52 -34.83
CA CYS A 190 0.03 2.46 -33.93
C CYS A 190 0.85 3.75 -33.84
N ASP A 191 0.23 4.88 -34.20
CA ASP A 191 0.88 6.21 -34.18
C ASP A 191 0.58 7.00 -32.89
N LEU A 192 -0.08 6.38 -31.91
CA LEU A 192 -0.42 7.01 -30.62
C LEU A 192 0.75 7.10 -29.64
N HIS A 193 1.94 6.57 -30.01
CA HIS A 193 3.15 6.58 -29.18
C HIS A 193 2.88 6.15 -27.73
N CYS A 194 2.22 4.99 -27.56
CA CYS A 194 1.69 4.57 -26.27
C CYS A 194 2.78 4.47 -25.18
N ARG A 195 2.53 5.08 -24.02
CA ARG A 195 3.41 4.93 -22.85
C ARG A 195 3.37 3.51 -22.28
N ILE A 196 4.53 2.86 -22.22
CA ILE A 196 4.69 1.46 -21.80
C ILE A 196 5.19 1.39 -20.36
N HIS A 197 4.30 0.98 -19.44
CA HIS A 197 4.58 0.74 -18.03
C HIS A 197 4.06 -0.65 -17.61
N LYS A 198 4.38 -1.10 -16.39
CA LYS A 198 4.01 -2.44 -15.87
C LYS A 198 2.54 -2.83 -16.11
N LYS A 199 1.60 -1.90 -15.93
CA LYS A 199 0.15 -2.11 -16.14
C LYS A 199 -0.30 -1.97 -17.60
N SER A 200 0.28 -1.02 -18.35
CA SER A 200 -0.12 -0.74 -19.73
C SER A 200 0.63 -1.58 -20.77
N ARG A 201 1.69 -2.32 -20.40
CA ARG A 201 2.56 -3.05 -21.34
C ARG A 201 1.84 -4.08 -22.22
N ASN A 202 0.63 -4.50 -21.87
CA ASN A 202 -0.17 -5.44 -22.65
C ASN A 202 -1.26 -4.76 -23.50
N LYS A 203 -1.37 -3.42 -23.48
CA LYS A 203 -2.43 -2.69 -24.21
C LYS A 203 -2.16 -2.50 -25.69
N CYS A 204 -0.91 -2.26 -26.08
CA CYS A 204 -0.50 -2.10 -27.47
C CYS A 204 0.76 -2.92 -27.74
N GLN A 205 0.64 -3.99 -28.52
CA GLN A 205 1.76 -4.88 -28.85
C GLN A 205 2.79 -4.19 -29.75
N TYR A 206 2.33 -3.39 -30.72
CA TYR A 206 3.19 -2.60 -31.60
C TYR A 206 4.10 -1.65 -30.81
N CYS A 207 3.52 -0.74 -30.02
CA CYS A 207 4.31 0.22 -29.24
C CYS A 207 5.23 -0.46 -28.23
N ARG A 208 4.81 -1.58 -27.63
CA ARG A 208 5.68 -2.36 -26.73
C ARG A 208 6.88 -2.94 -27.47
N PHE A 209 6.66 -3.54 -28.65
CA PHE A 209 7.75 -4.12 -29.44
C PHE A 209 8.70 -3.04 -29.97
N GLN A 210 8.16 -1.93 -30.47
CA GLN A 210 8.95 -0.77 -30.86
C GLN A 210 9.81 -0.26 -29.71
N LYS A 211 9.24 -0.17 -28.49
CA LYS A 211 10.02 0.22 -27.31
C LYS A 211 11.11 -0.81 -26.97
N CYS A 212 10.86 -2.12 -27.10
CA CYS A 212 11.90 -3.14 -26.93
C CYS A 212 13.09 -2.90 -27.86
N LEU A 213 12.83 -2.63 -29.14
CA LEU A 213 13.87 -2.34 -30.13
C LEU A 213 14.61 -1.03 -29.81
N MET A 214 13.86 0.03 -29.50
CA MET A 214 14.40 1.35 -29.18
C MET A 214 15.34 1.35 -27.98
N VAL A 215 15.05 0.55 -26.94
CA VAL A 215 15.94 0.43 -25.77
C VAL A 215 17.15 -0.48 -26.02
N GLY A 216 17.25 -1.10 -27.21
CA GLY A 216 18.39 -1.91 -27.62
C GLY A 216 18.20 -3.43 -27.55
N MET A 217 16.96 -3.95 -27.39
CA MET A 217 16.76 -5.40 -27.42
C MET A 217 17.08 -5.97 -28.80
N SER A 218 18.01 -6.92 -28.86
CA SER A 218 18.45 -7.56 -30.10
C SER A 218 18.58 -9.07 -29.96
N HIS A 219 18.09 -9.79 -30.98
CA HIS A 219 18.29 -11.24 -31.08
C HIS A 219 19.77 -11.62 -31.14
N ASN A 220 20.62 -10.76 -31.70
CA ASN A 220 22.05 -11.04 -31.83
C ASN A 220 22.82 -10.76 -30.53
N ALA A 221 22.17 -10.13 -29.53
CA ALA A 221 22.75 -9.81 -28.23
C ALA A 221 22.37 -10.84 -27.15
N ILE A 222 22.06 -12.08 -27.54
CA ILE A 222 21.78 -13.18 -26.61
C ILE A 222 23.10 -13.58 -25.92
N ARG A 223 23.13 -13.44 -24.60
CA ARG A 223 24.20 -13.97 -23.74
C ARG A 223 23.60 -14.93 -22.72
N PHE A 224 24.29 -16.04 -22.49
CA PHE A 224 23.94 -16.98 -21.43
C PHE A 224 24.70 -16.59 -20.16
N GLY A 225 24.00 -16.40 -19.05
CA GLY A 225 24.62 -16.17 -17.74
C GLY A 225 24.88 -14.70 -17.36
N ARG A 226 25.70 -14.53 -16.30
CA ARG A 226 25.84 -13.34 -15.45
C ARG A 226 26.09 -12.02 -16.21
N MET A 227 25.68 -10.91 -15.59
CA MET A 227 25.93 -9.55 -16.05
C MET A 227 27.43 -9.33 -16.36
N PRO A 228 27.81 -8.75 -17.52
CA PRO A 228 29.20 -8.40 -17.79
C PRO A 228 29.77 -7.49 -16.70
N GLN A 229 31.01 -7.73 -16.29
CA GLN A 229 31.65 -6.93 -15.25
C GLN A 229 31.71 -5.44 -15.61
N ALA A 230 31.98 -5.11 -16.88
CA ALA A 230 31.94 -3.74 -17.38
C ALA A 230 30.57 -3.07 -17.22
N GLU A 231 29.47 -3.82 -17.42
CA GLU A 231 28.11 -3.29 -17.23
C GLU A 231 27.81 -3.11 -15.74
N LYS A 232 28.28 -4.03 -14.89
CA LYS A 232 28.16 -3.93 -13.43
C LYS A 232 28.92 -2.70 -12.91
N GLU A 233 30.15 -2.49 -13.37
CA GLU A 233 30.98 -1.33 -13.02
C GLU A 233 30.37 -0.03 -13.53
N LYS A 234 29.81 -0.03 -14.75
CA LYS A 234 29.08 1.10 -15.30
C LYS A 234 27.85 1.46 -14.47
N LEU A 235 27.05 0.48 -14.05
CA LEU A 235 25.90 0.72 -13.18
C LEU A 235 26.34 1.31 -11.83
N LEU A 236 27.39 0.76 -11.21
CA LEU A 236 27.93 1.29 -9.95
C LEU A 236 28.46 2.72 -10.10
N ALA A 237 29.10 3.03 -11.23
CA ALA A 237 29.55 4.38 -11.55
C ALA A 237 28.38 5.35 -11.78
N GLU A 238 27.34 4.94 -12.50
CA GLU A 238 26.11 5.74 -12.68
C GLU A 238 25.46 6.05 -11.33
N PHE A 239 25.33 5.06 -10.45
CA PHE A 239 24.82 5.25 -9.08
C PHE A 239 25.69 6.20 -8.24
N SER A 240 27.02 6.16 -8.39
CA SER A 240 27.93 7.08 -7.69
C SER A 240 27.81 8.51 -8.23
N SER A 241 27.74 8.68 -9.55
CA SER A 241 27.62 10.00 -10.17
C SER A 241 26.28 10.69 -9.88
N ASP A 242 25.20 9.90 -9.76
CA ASP A 242 23.89 10.39 -9.31
C ASP A 242 23.88 10.80 -7.83
N MET A 243 24.85 10.36 -7.02
CA MET A 243 25.01 10.87 -5.65
C MET A 243 25.89 12.12 -5.60
N ASP A 244 26.93 12.19 -6.44
CA ASP A 244 27.88 13.31 -6.48
C ASP A 244 27.31 14.57 -7.14
N HIS A 245 26.33 14.45 -8.04
CA HIS A 245 25.68 15.59 -8.72
C HIS A 245 24.41 16.13 -8.05
N MET A 246 24.06 15.64 -6.87
CA MET A 246 22.80 16.02 -6.20
C MET A 246 22.97 17.20 -5.27
N HIS A 247 22.03 18.14 -5.33
CA HIS A 247 21.98 19.26 -4.42
C HIS A 247 21.84 18.75 -2.97
N PRO A 248 22.60 19.27 -1.99
CA PRO A 248 22.60 18.77 -0.60
C PRO A 248 21.20 18.65 0.00
N GLU A 249 20.35 19.65 -0.22
CA GLU A 249 18.95 19.66 0.22
C GLU A 249 18.14 18.47 -0.31
N SER A 250 18.37 18.06 -1.57
CA SER A 250 17.68 16.90 -2.15
C SER A 250 18.16 15.57 -1.55
N ALA A 251 19.40 15.50 -1.06
CA ALA A 251 19.93 14.33 -0.38
C ALA A 251 19.30 14.18 1.01
N ASP A 252 19.14 15.28 1.75
CA ASP A 252 18.49 15.30 3.06
C ASP A 252 17.02 14.88 2.97
N LEU A 253 16.27 15.41 1.99
CA LEU A 253 14.87 15.01 1.76
C LEU A 253 14.76 13.51 1.44
N ARG A 254 15.67 12.95 0.63
CA ARG A 254 15.68 11.50 0.36
C ARG A 254 16.04 10.67 1.59
N ALA A 255 16.96 11.15 2.43
CA ALA A 255 17.29 10.49 3.68
C ALA A 255 16.07 10.44 4.61
N LEU A 256 15.32 11.56 4.71
CA LEU A 256 14.06 11.61 5.46
C LEU A 256 13.01 10.66 4.88
N ALA A 257 12.83 10.63 3.56
CA ALA A 257 11.91 9.70 2.89
C ALA A 257 12.24 8.24 3.21
N LYS A 258 13.53 7.88 3.15
CA LYS A 258 14.01 6.53 3.49
C LYS A 258 13.75 6.20 4.96
N HIS A 259 14.10 7.10 5.88
CA HIS A 259 13.90 6.92 7.32
C HIS A 259 12.42 6.69 7.68
N LEU A 260 11.52 7.50 7.12
CA LEU A 260 10.09 7.36 7.36
C LEU A 260 9.53 6.08 6.73
N TYR A 261 10.01 5.68 5.54
CA TYR A 261 9.64 4.41 4.94
C TYR A 261 10.08 3.21 5.80
N GLU A 262 11.33 3.19 6.28
CA GLU A 262 11.83 2.12 7.14
C GLU A 262 11.06 2.04 8.46
N SER A 263 10.76 3.19 9.07
CA SER A 263 9.93 3.28 10.27
C SER A 263 8.50 2.78 10.02
N TYR A 264 7.91 3.12 8.88
CA TYR A 264 6.59 2.62 8.47
C TYR A 264 6.58 1.08 8.36
N ILE A 265 7.57 0.49 7.69
CA ILE A 265 7.68 -0.97 7.55
C ILE A 265 7.88 -1.66 8.91
N LYS A 266 8.60 -1.01 9.84
CA LYS A 266 8.84 -1.53 11.18
C LYS A 266 7.57 -1.57 12.03
N TYR A 267 6.79 -0.49 12.05
CA TYR A 267 5.65 -0.36 12.97
C TYR A 267 4.33 -0.88 12.40
N PHE A 268 4.19 -0.98 11.08
CA PHE A 268 2.96 -1.43 10.44
C PHE A 268 3.11 -2.82 9.81
N PRO A 269 2.60 -3.90 10.45
CA PRO A 269 2.87 -5.26 10.03
C PRO A 269 2.26 -5.64 8.67
N LEU A 270 1.06 -5.11 8.37
CA LEU A 270 0.36 -5.34 7.11
C LEU A 270 0.46 -4.11 6.22
N THR A 271 1.47 -4.09 5.37
CA THR A 271 1.74 -2.99 4.43
C THR A 271 0.87 -3.10 3.17
N LYS A 272 0.81 -2.04 2.36
CA LYS A 272 0.10 -2.02 1.07
C LYS A 272 0.66 -3.07 0.11
N ALA A 273 1.98 -3.26 0.07
CA ALA A 273 2.59 -4.30 -0.74
C ALA A 273 2.11 -5.71 -0.34
N LYS A 274 2.05 -6.01 0.96
CA LYS A 274 1.55 -7.30 1.48
C LYS A 274 0.06 -7.47 1.18
N ALA A 275 -0.76 -6.46 1.47
CA ALA A 275 -2.19 -6.47 1.20
C ALA A 275 -2.50 -6.69 -0.29
N ARG A 276 -1.79 -6.00 -1.19
CA ARG A 276 -1.93 -6.20 -2.65
C ARG A 276 -1.52 -7.60 -3.09
N ALA A 277 -0.51 -8.20 -2.48
CA ALA A 277 -0.11 -9.57 -2.80
C ALA A 277 -1.25 -10.56 -2.46
N ILE A 278 -1.87 -10.40 -1.28
CA ILE A 278 -3.00 -11.22 -0.82
C ILE A 278 -4.21 -11.02 -1.74
N LEU A 279 -4.63 -9.77 -1.94
CA LEU A 279 -5.81 -9.43 -2.76
C LEU A 279 -5.67 -9.78 -4.25
N SER A 280 -4.44 -9.97 -4.75
CA SER A 280 -4.19 -10.40 -6.13
C SER A 280 -3.94 -11.90 -6.28
N GLY A 281 -4.06 -12.67 -5.19
CA GLY A 281 -3.82 -14.12 -5.19
C GLY A 281 -2.38 -14.52 -5.51
N LYS A 282 -1.41 -13.60 -5.30
CA LYS A 282 0.02 -13.81 -5.62
C LYS A 282 0.84 -14.29 -4.44
N THR A 283 0.25 -14.42 -3.26
CA THR A 283 0.90 -15.03 -2.11
C THR A 283 0.91 -16.53 -2.28
N GLY A 284 2.07 -17.18 -2.16
CA GLY A 284 2.17 -18.65 -2.12
C GLY A 284 1.60 -19.29 -0.84
N GLY A 285 0.85 -18.54 -0.02
CA GLY A 285 0.19 -19.02 1.19
C GLY A 285 -1.31 -19.23 0.98
N ASN A 286 -1.98 -19.78 1.99
CA ASN A 286 -3.42 -20.03 1.98
C ASN A 286 -4.21 -18.73 1.69
N ALA A 287 -5.22 -18.82 0.83
CA ALA A 287 -6.16 -17.73 0.58
C ALA A 287 -6.82 -17.29 1.90
N PRO A 288 -7.14 -15.99 2.05
CA PRO A 288 -7.81 -15.51 3.25
C PRO A 288 -9.17 -16.20 3.41
N PHE A 289 -9.53 -16.52 4.66
CA PHE A 289 -10.87 -17.03 4.98
C PHE A 289 -11.91 -15.95 4.67
N VAL A 290 -12.97 -16.29 3.94
CA VAL A 290 -13.95 -15.30 3.49
C VAL A 290 -15.14 -15.27 4.43
N ILE A 291 -15.43 -14.09 4.98
CA ILE A 291 -16.66 -13.85 5.76
C ILE A 291 -17.65 -13.09 4.88
N HIS A 292 -18.80 -13.72 4.62
CA HIS A 292 -19.85 -13.16 3.76
C HIS A 292 -21.27 -13.32 4.32
N ASP A 293 -21.43 -13.95 5.48
CA ASP A 293 -22.69 -14.13 6.21
C ASP A 293 -22.43 -14.40 7.71
N MET A 294 -23.48 -14.54 8.51
CA MET A 294 -23.36 -14.81 9.95
C MET A 294 -22.73 -16.17 10.27
N LYS A 295 -22.92 -17.16 9.39
CA LYS A 295 -22.34 -18.50 9.59
C LYS A 295 -20.82 -18.44 9.45
N SER A 296 -20.33 -17.88 8.35
CA SER A 296 -18.91 -17.66 8.11
C SER A 296 -18.30 -16.71 9.14
N LEU A 297 -19.02 -15.70 9.64
CA LEU A 297 -18.54 -14.86 10.75
C LEU A 297 -18.27 -15.68 12.02
N THR A 298 -19.19 -16.59 12.36
CA THR A 298 -19.06 -17.46 13.53
C THR A 298 -17.89 -18.44 13.38
N GLU A 299 -17.72 -19.05 12.20
CA GLU A 299 -16.58 -19.93 11.89
C GLU A 299 -15.24 -19.17 11.88
N GLY A 300 -15.28 -17.89 11.49
CA GLY A 300 -14.13 -16.99 11.41
C GLY A 300 -13.67 -16.42 12.74
N GLU A 301 -14.44 -16.56 13.83
CA GLU A 301 -14.21 -15.90 15.12
C GLU A 301 -12.82 -16.23 15.70
N GLN A 302 -12.36 -17.46 15.52
CA GLN A 302 -11.02 -17.92 15.94
C GLN A 302 -9.87 -17.11 15.30
N PHE A 303 -10.03 -16.68 14.04
CA PHE A 303 -9.03 -15.89 13.33
C PHE A 303 -9.09 -14.41 13.71
N ILE A 304 -10.26 -13.93 14.14
CA ILE A 304 -10.44 -12.55 14.63
C ILE A 304 -9.74 -12.37 15.97
N ASN A 305 -9.78 -13.38 16.84
CA ASN A 305 -9.30 -13.30 18.22
C ASN A 305 -7.87 -13.84 18.44
N CYS A 306 -7.19 -14.39 17.43
CA CYS A 306 -5.88 -15.08 17.52
C CYS A 306 -4.71 -14.27 18.14
N ARG A 307 -4.87 -12.97 18.42
CA ARG A 307 -3.85 -12.13 19.06
C ARG A 307 -4.27 -11.52 20.40
N GLN A 308 -5.47 -11.83 20.90
CA GLN A 308 -5.84 -11.42 22.26
C GLN A 308 -4.92 -12.16 23.23
N MET A 309 -4.14 -11.40 24.02
CA MET A 309 -3.48 -11.95 25.20
C MET A 309 -4.53 -12.64 26.08
N PRO A 310 -4.18 -13.73 26.81
CA PRO A 310 -5.13 -14.33 27.72
C PRO A 310 -5.49 -13.29 28.77
N MET A 311 -6.76 -12.88 28.80
CA MET A 311 -7.29 -12.12 29.92
C MET A 311 -7.07 -12.96 31.17
N MET A 312 -6.13 -12.52 32.01
CA MET A 312 -5.84 -13.15 33.28
C MET A 312 -7.09 -13.02 34.17
N GLY A 313 -7.80 -14.13 34.39
CA GLY A 313 -8.71 -14.26 35.53
C GLY A 313 -10.21 -14.14 35.30
N ALA A 314 -10.71 -14.19 34.06
CA ALA A 314 -12.13 -14.47 33.83
C ALA A 314 -12.25 -15.73 32.98
N ARG A 315 -12.37 -16.90 33.63
CA ARG A 315 -13.05 -18.04 33.01
C ARG A 315 -14.50 -17.61 32.79
N THR A 316 -14.80 -16.96 31.67
CA THR A 316 -16.15 -16.98 31.13
C THR A 316 -16.34 -18.35 30.53
N ASP A 317 -17.13 -19.15 31.23
CA ASP A 317 -17.70 -20.40 30.77
C ASP A 317 -18.44 -20.10 29.45
N TYR A 318 -17.78 -20.30 28.32
CA TYR A 318 -18.42 -20.20 27.00
C TYR A 318 -19.27 -21.45 26.83
N GLY A 319 -20.54 -21.33 27.23
CA GLY A 319 -21.59 -22.25 26.81
C GLY A 319 -21.71 -22.33 25.28
N PRO A 320 -22.59 -23.20 24.76
CA PRO A 320 -22.65 -23.51 23.35
C PRO A 320 -22.83 -22.24 22.49
N VAL A 321 -22.12 -22.21 21.35
CA VAL A 321 -22.06 -21.15 20.33
C VAL A 321 -23.40 -20.99 19.60
N ASN A 322 -24.46 -20.67 20.36
CA ASN A 322 -25.82 -20.41 19.89
C ASN A 322 -26.37 -19.18 20.64
N GLY A 323 -25.56 -18.12 20.76
CA GLY A 323 -26.05 -16.82 21.21
C GLY A 323 -26.94 -16.16 20.15
N PRO A 324 -27.88 -15.28 20.51
CA PRO A 324 -28.65 -14.52 19.55
C PRO A 324 -27.73 -13.72 18.60
N THR A 325 -28.13 -13.52 17.35
CA THR A 325 -27.38 -12.81 16.30
C THR A 325 -26.78 -11.48 16.78
N ASP A 326 -27.51 -10.76 17.64
CA ASP A 326 -27.10 -9.49 18.23
C ASP A 326 -25.79 -9.60 19.04
N GLU A 327 -25.54 -10.73 19.69
CA GLU A 327 -24.34 -10.97 20.50
C GLU A 327 -23.10 -11.15 19.61
N VAL A 328 -23.22 -11.89 18.51
CA VAL A 328 -22.09 -12.15 17.58
C VAL A 328 -21.63 -10.87 16.91
N GLU A 329 -22.57 -10.03 16.46
CA GLU A 329 -22.24 -8.72 15.90
C GLU A 329 -21.52 -7.85 16.94
N LEU A 330 -22.04 -7.75 18.16
CA LEU A 330 -21.41 -6.98 19.24
C LEU A 330 -19.99 -7.47 19.56
N ARG A 331 -19.76 -8.79 19.60
CA ARG A 331 -18.41 -9.36 19.79
C ARG A 331 -17.47 -8.95 18.65
N PHE A 332 -17.93 -9.00 17.40
CA PHE A 332 -17.17 -8.53 16.25
C PHE A 332 -16.79 -7.04 16.37
N PHE A 333 -17.72 -6.19 16.82
CA PHE A 333 -17.44 -4.78 17.07
C PHE A 333 -16.41 -4.59 18.17
N HIS A 334 -16.52 -5.34 19.27
CA HIS A 334 -15.53 -5.29 20.34
C HIS A 334 -14.12 -5.69 19.84
N SER A 335 -14.02 -6.71 19.00
CA SER A 335 -12.73 -7.10 18.38
C SER A 335 -12.18 -6.02 17.45
N CYS A 336 -13.05 -5.32 16.69
CA CYS A 336 -12.64 -4.15 15.89
C CYS A 336 -12.10 -3.01 16.76
N GLN A 337 -12.70 -2.76 17.93
CA GLN A 337 -12.22 -1.75 18.87
C GLN A 337 -10.86 -2.10 19.43
N PHE A 338 -10.64 -3.35 19.83
CA PHE A 338 -9.34 -3.80 20.32
C PHE A 338 -8.27 -3.60 19.25
N ARG A 339 -8.53 -3.98 17.99
CA ARG A 339 -7.61 -3.70 16.89
C ARG A 339 -7.39 -2.21 16.66
N SER A 340 -8.41 -1.38 16.84
CA SER A 340 -8.25 0.08 16.71
C SER A 340 -7.33 0.63 17.80
N ALA A 341 -7.43 0.13 19.04
CA ALA A 341 -6.53 0.50 20.13
C ALA A 341 -5.08 0.08 19.87
N GLU A 342 -4.86 -1.13 19.33
CA GLU A 342 -3.54 -1.55 18.86
C GLU A 342 -3.01 -0.63 17.75
N ALA A 343 -3.87 -0.18 16.83
CA ALA A 343 -3.48 0.72 15.73
C ALA A 343 -3.01 2.07 16.26
N VAL A 344 -3.69 2.59 17.29
CA VAL A 344 -3.26 3.81 17.98
C VAL A 344 -1.84 3.68 18.49
N ARG A 345 -1.47 2.53 19.06
CA ARG A 345 -0.11 2.28 19.55
C ARG A 345 0.90 2.24 18.41
N GLU A 346 0.59 1.53 17.32
CA GLU A 346 1.43 1.48 16.12
C GLU A 346 1.65 2.88 15.51
N VAL A 347 0.60 3.70 15.42
CA VAL A 347 0.66 5.09 14.95
C VAL A 347 1.47 5.98 15.89
N THR A 348 1.34 5.79 17.20
CA THR A 348 2.10 6.54 18.20
C THR A 348 3.60 6.27 18.07
N GLU A 349 3.99 5.00 17.91
CA GLU A 349 5.39 4.63 17.72
C GLU A 349 5.94 5.13 16.37
N PHE A 350 5.13 5.12 15.32
CA PHE A 350 5.48 5.76 14.07
C PHE A 350 5.66 7.29 14.23
N ALA A 351 4.76 7.98 14.94
CA ALA A 351 4.87 9.42 15.18
C ALA A 351 6.15 9.78 15.93
N LYS A 352 6.51 9.02 16.97
CA LYS A 352 7.77 9.20 17.73
C LYS A 352 9.02 9.02 16.85
N SER A 353 8.92 8.27 15.75
CA SER A 353 10.03 8.11 14.81
C SER A 353 10.21 9.29 13.86
N ILE A 354 9.24 10.18 13.74
CA ILE A 354 9.34 11.37 12.89
C ILE A 354 10.37 12.33 13.51
N PRO A 355 11.43 12.71 12.77
CA PRO A 355 12.45 13.63 13.28
C PRO A 355 11.83 14.93 13.80
N GLY A 356 12.18 15.31 15.03
CA GLY A 356 11.66 16.51 15.70
C GLY A 356 10.34 16.33 16.47
N PHE A 357 9.55 15.28 16.22
CA PHE A 357 8.24 15.11 16.86
C PHE A 357 8.33 15.02 18.39
N VAL A 358 9.25 14.19 18.90
CA VAL A 358 9.46 14.02 20.36
C VAL A 358 10.02 15.26 21.04
N SER A 359 10.53 16.23 20.26
CA SER A 359 11.05 17.51 20.76
C SER A 359 9.97 18.59 20.89
N LEU A 360 8.77 18.35 20.36
CA LEU A 360 7.62 19.25 20.52
C LEU A 360 7.12 19.24 21.97
N ASP A 361 6.31 20.24 22.36
CA ASP A 361 5.64 20.22 23.66
C ASP A 361 4.80 18.95 23.82
N LEU A 362 4.84 18.34 25.01
CA LEU A 362 4.14 17.06 25.24
C LEU A 362 2.62 17.18 25.06
N ASN A 363 2.01 18.33 25.39
CA ASN A 363 0.58 18.54 25.17
C ASN A 363 0.27 18.66 23.68
N ASP A 364 1.16 19.27 22.91
CA ASP A 364 1.05 19.35 21.45
C ASP A 364 1.19 17.96 20.82
N GLN A 365 2.15 17.14 21.25
CA GLN A 365 2.29 15.75 20.80
C GLN A 365 1.00 14.95 21.04
N VAL A 366 0.40 15.07 22.23
CA VAL A 366 -0.88 14.42 22.57
C VAL A 366 -2.02 14.95 21.70
N THR A 367 -2.08 16.26 21.48
CA THR A 367 -3.11 16.90 20.65
C THR A 367 -3.01 16.45 19.19
N LEU A 368 -1.81 16.43 18.62
CA LEU A 368 -1.57 15.95 17.26
C LEU A 368 -2.02 14.49 17.08
N LEU A 369 -1.67 13.61 18.03
CA LEU A 369 -2.11 12.22 17.98
C LEU A 369 -3.63 12.08 18.16
N LYS A 370 -4.24 12.85 19.07
CA LYS A 370 -5.68 12.83 19.32
C LYS A 370 -6.49 13.11 18.04
N TYR A 371 -6.10 14.11 17.27
CA TYR A 371 -6.81 14.46 16.02
C TYR A 371 -6.31 13.67 14.79
N GLY A 372 -5.05 13.23 14.76
CA GLY A 372 -4.46 12.56 13.60
C GLY A 372 -4.72 11.06 13.53
N VAL A 373 -4.85 10.36 14.67
CA VAL A 373 -4.80 8.89 14.68
C VAL A 373 -5.94 8.22 13.92
N ILE A 374 -7.17 8.74 14.00
CA ILE A 374 -8.31 8.17 13.27
C ILE A 374 -8.14 8.40 11.76
N GLU A 375 -7.63 9.57 11.34
CA GLU A 375 -7.31 9.87 9.95
C GLU A 375 -6.26 8.89 9.40
N VAL A 376 -5.19 8.67 10.17
CA VAL A 376 -4.14 7.70 9.83
C VAL A 376 -4.70 6.27 9.72
N ILE A 377 -5.54 5.84 10.67
CA ILE A 377 -6.17 4.51 10.62
C ILE A 377 -7.01 4.35 9.35
N ILE A 378 -7.82 5.34 8.98
CA ILE A 378 -8.64 5.28 7.75
C ILE A 378 -7.75 5.20 6.50
N ILE A 379 -6.66 5.98 6.44
CA ILE A 379 -5.68 5.90 5.35
C ILE A 379 -5.06 4.50 5.27
N MET A 380 -4.68 3.93 6.41
CA MET A 380 -4.07 2.59 6.49
C MET A 380 -5.06 1.46 6.14
N MET A 381 -6.36 1.66 6.34
CA MET A 381 -7.37 0.70 5.91
C MET A 381 -7.55 0.68 4.39
N ALA A 382 -7.33 1.79 3.69
CA ALA A 382 -7.60 1.87 2.25
C ALA A 382 -6.86 0.82 1.41
N PRO A 383 -5.55 0.56 1.61
CA PRO A 383 -4.84 -0.54 0.94
C PRO A 383 -5.39 -1.94 1.17
N LEU A 384 -6.15 -2.13 2.26
CA LEU A 384 -6.75 -3.41 2.65
C LEU A 384 -8.11 -3.63 1.99
N MET A 385 -8.68 -2.58 1.37
CA MET A 385 -9.99 -2.60 0.76
C MET A 385 -9.91 -2.66 -0.77
N ASN A 386 -10.82 -3.44 -1.35
CA ASN A 386 -11.20 -3.32 -2.75
C ASN A 386 -12.71 -2.99 -2.85
N LYS A 387 -13.26 -3.03 -4.06
CA LYS A 387 -14.69 -2.74 -4.28
C LYS A 387 -15.63 -3.75 -3.60
N ASP A 388 -15.14 -4.97 -3.36
CA ASP A 388 -15.92 -6.14 -2.95
C ASP A 388 -15.79 -6.45 -1.44
N GLY A 389 -14.78 -5.91 -0.75
CA GLY A 389 -14.55 -6.19 0.67
C GLY A 389 -13.21 -5.68 1.21
N THR A 390 -12.90 -6.09 2.43
CA THR A 390 -11.72 -5.64 3.19
C THR A 390 -10.97 -6.81 3.82
N LEU A 391 -9.64 -6.73 3.83
CA LEU A 391 -8.81 -7.60 4.66
C LEU A 391 -8.89 -7.18 6.13
N ILE A 392 -9.01 -8.16 7.02
CA ILE A 392 -8.89 -8.00 8.48
C ILE A 392 -7.95 -9.08 9.04
N SER A 393 -7.70 -9.06 10.36
CA SER A 393 -6.83 -10.03 11.04
C SER A 393 -5.47 -10.22 10.35
N TYR A 394 -4.77 -9.12 10.09
CA TYR A 394 -3.47 -9.10 9.42
C TYR A 394 -3.45 -9.80 8.04
N GLY A 395 -4.59 -9.81 7.35
CA GLY A 395 -4.73 -10.37 6.01
C GLY A 395 -5.17 -11.83 5.97
N GLN A 396 -5.49 -12.43 7.12
CA GLN A 396 -5.98 -13.82 7.20
C GLN A 396 -7.47 -13.96 6.84
N ILE A 397 -8.23 -12.87 6.93
CA ILE A 397 -9.66 -12.86 6.65
C ILE A 397 -9.96 -11.80 5.58
N PHE A 398 -10.85 -12.13 4.66
CA PHE A 398 -11.48 -11.18 3.74
C PHE A 398 -12.96 -11.09 4.05
N MET A 399 -13.40 -9.94 4.54
CA MET A 399 -14.81 -9.69 4.86
C MET A 399 -15.47 -8.93 3.70
N THR A 400 -16.58 -9.45 3.18
CA THR A 400 -17.25 -8.84 2.04
C THR A 400 -17.94 -7.53 2.43
N ARG A 401 -17.95 -6.58 1.50
CA ARG A 401 -18.64 -5.30 1.66
C ARG A 401 -20.15 -5.51 1.79
N GLU A 402 -20.70 -6.46 1.04
CA GLU A 402 -22.13 -6.77 1.09
C GLU A 402 -22.54 -7.30 2.47
N PHE A 403 -21.72 -8.17 3.06
CA PHE A 403 -21.98 -8.64 4.42
C PHE A 403 -21.91 -7.51 5.44
N LEU A 404 -20.88 -6.65 5.38
CA LEU A 404 -20.79 -5.47 6.25
C LEU A 404 -22.01 -4.54 6.13
N LYS A 405 -22.59 -4.41 4.92
CA LYS A 405 -23.83 -3.65 4.69
C LYS A 405 -25.08 -4.33 5.27
N SER A 406 -25.07 -5.66 5.38
CA SER A 406 -26.18 -6.43 5.92
C SER A 406 -26.29 -6.39 7.45
N LEU A 407 -25.25 -5.94 8.16
CA LEU A 407 -25.25 -5.81 9.62
C LEU A 407 -26.33 -4.83 10.10
N ARG A 408 -26.80 -4.98 11.34
CA ARG A 408 -27.86 -4.12 11.86
C ARG A 408 -27.39 -2.67 12.04
N LYS A 409 -28.33 -1.72 12.08
CA LYS A 409 -27.99 -0.33 12.36
C LYS A 409 -27.51 -0.16 13.82
N PRO A 410 -26.56 0.76 14.06
CA PRO A 410 -25.90 1.65 13.10
C PRO A 410 -24.59 1.08 12.51
N PHE A 411 -24.32 -0.21 12.69
CA PHE A 411 -23.05 -0.83 12.29
C PHE A 411 -22.80 -0.87 10.79
N CYS A 412 -23.84 -1.18 9.99
CA CYS A 412 -23.73 -1.20 8.53
C CYS A 412 -23.34 0.15 7.92
N GLU A 413 -23.69 1.26 8.59
CA GLU A 413 -23.37 2.61 8.14
C GLU A 413 -21.92 3.01 8.46
N MET A 414 -21.25 2.28 9.36
CA MET A 414 -19.91 2.64 9.82
C MET A 414 -18.83 2.49 8.75
N MET A 415 -18.93 1.45 7.91
CA MET A 415 -17.87 1.06 6.98
C MET A 415 -18.02 1.67 5.59
N GLU A 416 -19.24 2.01 5.16
CA GLU A 416 -19.51 2.46 3.79
C GLU A 416 -18.72 3.73 3.39
N PRO A 417 -18.65 4.79 4.22
CA PRO A 417 -17.82 5.96 3.90
C PRO A 417 -16.33 5.62 3.73
N LYS A 418 -15.84 4.58 4.44
CA LYS A 418 -14.44 4.16 4.35
C LYS A 418 -14.20 3.39 3.07
N PHE A 419 -15.14 2.58 2.60
CA PHE A 419 -15.06 1.96 1.27
C PHE A 419 -15.03 3.02 0.16
N GLU A 420 -15.92 4.02 0.21
CA GLU A 420 -15.95 5.09 -0.79
C GLU A 420 -14.66 5.91 -0.83
N PHE A 421 -14.15 6.28 0.35
CA PHE A 421 -12.85 6.93 0.49
C PHE A 421 -11.75 6.04 -0.10
N SER A 422 -11.71 4.77 0.28
CA SER A 422 -10.65 3.82 -0.10
C SER A 422 -10.59 3.59 -1.60
N VAL A 423 -11.73 3.47 -2.28
CA VAL A 423 -11.78 3.35 -3.74
C VAL A 423 -11.13 4.57 -4.40
N LYS A 424 -11.51 5.78 -3.98
CA LYS A 424 -10.96 7.04 -4.52
C LYS A 424 -9.47 7.19 -4.18
N PHE A 425 -9.08 6.86 -2.95
CA PHE A 425 -7.70 6.96 -2.47
C PHE A 425 -6.77 5.97 -3.19
N ASN A 426 -7.22 4.74 -3.41
CA ASN A 426 -6.44 3.72 -4.11
C ASN A 426 -6.18 4.03 -5.59
N MET A 427 -7.01 4.88 -6.21
CA MET A 427 -6.78 5.38 -7.58
C MET A 427 -5.58 6.33 -7.70
N LEU A 428 -5.07 6.86 -6.58
CA LEU A 428 -3.82 7.63 -6.56
C LEU A 428 -2.58 6.74 -6.73
N GLU A 429 -2.77 5.42 -6.63
CA GLU A 429 -1.74 4.39 -6.85
C GLU A 429 -0.47 4.48 -6.00
N LEU A 430 -0.48 5.27 -4.92
CA LEU A 430 0.61 5.44 -3.96
C LEU A 430 1.22 4.10 -3.51
N ASP A 431 2.53 4.03 -3.31
CA ASP A 431 3.19 2.86 -2.70
C ASP A 431 3.44 3.07 -1.20
N ASP A 432 4.02 2.07 -0.52
CA ASP A 432 4.28 2.16 0.93
C ASP A 432 5.20 3.32 1.34
N SER A 433 6.10 3.77 0.45
CA SER A 433 6.98 4.91 0.75
C SER A 433 6.26 6.25 0.61
N ASP A 434 5.37 6.39 -0.38
CA ASP A 434 4.50 7.57 -0.50
C ASP A 434 3.53 7.65 0.70
N MET A 435 2.99 6.50 1.10
CA MET A 435 2.10 6.37 2.26
C MET A 435 2.80 6.82 3.55
N ALA A 436 4.03 6.38 3.80
CA ALA A 436 4.79 6.75 5.00
C ALA A 436 4.92 8.28 5.15
N LEU A 437 5.27 8.97 4.07
CA LEU A 437 5.36 10.42 4.06
C LEU A 437 4.00 11.09 4.26
N PHE A 438 2.96 10.60 3.58
CA PHE A 438 1.62 11.17 3.73
C PHE A 438 1.05 11.01 5.14
N LEU A 439 1.30 9.87 5.81
CA LEU A 439 0.92 9.68 7.21
C LEU A 439 1.62 10.69 8.14
N ALA A 440 2.90 10.96 7.92
CA ALA A 440 3.64 11.95 8.69
C ALA A 440 3.09 13.37 8.49
N VAL A 441 2.72 13.76 7.26
CA VAL A 441 2.03 15.04 6.97
C VAL A 441 0.73 15.17 7.76
N VAL A 442 -0.08 14.11 7.81
CA VAL A 442 -1.36 14.09 8.53
C VAL A 442 -1.19 14.23 10.04
N ILE A 443 -0.19 13.55 10.61
CA ILE A 443 0.14 13.65 12.04
C ILE A 443 0.59 15.07 12.40
N LEU A 444 1.42 15.69 11.58
CA LEU A 444 2.00 17.03 11.81
C LEU A 444 1.10 18.19 11.37
N SER A 445 -0.23 18.08 11.47
CA SER A 445 -1.08 19.20 11.03
C SER A 445 -1.14 20.33 12.07
N GLY A 446 -0.69 21.53 11.73
CA GLY A 446 -0.70 22.70 12.61
C GLY A 446 -2.09 23.31 12.88
N ASP A 447 -3.12 22.85 12.19
CA ASP A 447 -4.50 23.35 12.29
C ASP A 447 -5.33 22.62 13.37
N ARG A 448 -4.73 21.79 14.22
CA ARG A 448 -5.48 21.07 15.27
C ARG A 448 -5.94 22.02 16.38
N PRO A 449 -7.19 21.90 16.87
CA PRO A 449 -7.66 22.67 18.01
C PRO A 449 -6.85 22.38 19.27
N GLY A 450 -6.47 23.43 20.01
CA GLY A 450 -5.82 23.32 21.32
C GLY A 450 -4.29 23.24 21.29
N LEU A 451 -3.66 23.38 20.12
CA LEU A 451 -2.21 23.48 20.00
C LEU A 451 -1.66 24.76 20.68
N LEU A 452 -0.55 24.62 21.37
CA LEU A 452 0.17 25.68 22.09
C LEU A 452 1.25 26.30 21.21
N ASN A 453 2.10 25.48 20.59
CA ASN A 453 3.22 25.92 19.77
C ASN A 453 3.08 25.43 18.33
N VAL A 454 2.31 26.17 17.53
CA VAL A 454 1.99 25.79 16.14
C VAL A 454 3.22 25.88 15.23
N LYS A 455 4.07 26.90 15.39
CA LYS A 455 5.17 27.18 14.46
C LYS A 455 6.16 26.01 14.30
N PRO A 456 6.70 25.38 15.38
CA PRO A 456 7.57 24.21 15.24
C PRO A 456 6.89 23.03 14.55
N ILE A 457 5.57 22.87 14.71
CA ILE A 457 4.80 21.79 14.06
C ILE A 457 4.73 22.04 12.56
N GLU A 458 4.40 23.27 12.15
CA GLU A 458 4.36 23.67 10.73
C GLU A 458 5.72 23.57 10.06
N GLU A 459 6.81 23.94 10.73
CA GLU A 459 8.19 23.79 10.22
C GLU A 459 8.54 22.30 9.95
N LEU A 460 8.14 21.40 10.85
CA LEU A 460 8.28 19.96 10.64
C LEU A 460 7.40 19.47 9.48
N GLN A 461 6.15 19.93 9.42
CA GLN A 461 5.21 19.53 8.37
C GLN A 461 5.68 19.97 6.99
N GLU A 462 6.21 21.19 6.87
CA GLU A 462 6.75 21.77 5.63
C GLU A 462 7.92 20.92 5.09
N THR A 463 8.82 20.51 5.97
CA THR A 463 9.94 19.61 5.61
C THR A 463 9.44 18.27 5.04
N VAL A 464 8.42 17.67 5.68
CA VAL A 464 7.81 16.41 5.20
C VAL A 464 7.04 16.63 3.91
N LEU A 465 6.36 17.77 3.73
CA LEU A 465 5.63 18.13 2.51
C LEU A 465 6.58 18.29 1.32
N HIS A 466 7.71 18.99 1.48
CA HIS A 466 8.74 19.09 0.44
C HIS A 466 9.31 17.71 0.08
N THR A 467 9.52 16.85 1.08
CA THR A 467 9.96 15.47 0.88
C THR A 467 8.94 14.65 0.08
N LEU A 468 7.65 14.76 0.44
CA LEU A 468 6.55 14.10 -0.25
C LEU A 468 6.44 14.59 -1.71
N GLU A 469 6.54 15.89 -1.95
CA GLU A 469 6.46 16.44 -3.30
C GLU A 469 7.61 15.91 -4.18
N LEU A 470 8.85 15.90 -3.66
CA LEU A 470 10.00 15.35 -4.37
C LEU A 470 9.82 13.87 -4.67
N GLN A 471 9.42 13.07 -3.67
CA GLN A 471 9.18 11.64 -3.82
C GLN A 471 8.14 11.35 -4.91
N LEU A 472 7.01 12.06 -4.90
CA LEU A 472 5.93 11.86 -5.86
C LEU A 472 6.36 12.24 -7.28
N LYS A 473 7.10 13.35 -7.45
CA LYS A 473 7.66 13.76 -8.75
C LYS A 473 8.65 12.72 -9.30
N MET A 474 9.49 12.15 -8.44
CA MET A 474 10.49 11.15 -8.85
C MET A 474 9.84 9.79 -9.21
N LYS A 475 8.91 9.30 -8.40
CA LYS A 475 8.30 7.97 -8.58
C LYS A 475 7.13 7.94 -9.57
N HIS A 476 6.41 9.04 -9.70
CA HIS A 476 5.21 9.14 -10.53
C HIS A 476 5.32 10.28 -11.55
N PRO A 477 6.37 10.29 -12.40
CA PRO A 477 6.66 11.42 -13.32
C PRO A 477 5.52 11.71 -14.30
N ASP A 478 4.68 10.71 -14.59
CA ASP A 478 3.52 10.85 -15.47
C ASP A 478 2.30 11.47 -14.79
N SER A 479 2.31 11.63 -13.46
CA SER A 479 1.16 12.09 -12.67
C SER A 479 1.36 13.54 -12.18
N LEU A 480 1.29 14.50 -13.11
CA LEU A 480 1.63 15.92 -12.91
C LEU A 480 0.96 16.61 -11.72
N GLN A 481 -0.23 16.16 -11.30
CA GLN A 481 -1.02 16.76 -10.22
C GLN A 481 -1.19 15.83 -9.01
N LEU A 482 -0.34 14.80 -8.88
CA LEU A 482 -0.48 13.81 -7.82
C LEU A 482 -0.33 14.42 -6.43
N PHE A 483 0.64 15.30 -6.22
CA PHE A 483 0.85 15.98 -4.94
C PHE A 483 -0.41 16.73 -4.47
N ALA A 484 -0.97 17.60 -5.32
CA ALA A 484 -2.21 18.30 -5.01
C ALA A 484 -3.40 17.35 -4.75
N LYS A 485 -3.54 16.28 -5.55
CA LYS A 485 -4.59 15.27 -5.37
C LYS A 485 -4.45 14.50 -4.06
N VAL A 486 -3.24 14.24 -3.59
CA VAL A 486 -2.95 13.60 -2.30
C VAL A 486 -3.34 14.54 -1.16
N LEU A 487 -2.94 15.81 -1.21
CA LEU A 487 -3.30 16.81 -0.20
C LEU A 487 -4.83 17.01 -0.10
N GLN A 488 -5.53 16.99 -1.23
CA GLN A 488 -6.99 17.09 -1.25
C GLN A 488 -7.68 15.97 -0.44
N LYS A 489 -7.03 14.80 -0.26
CA LYS A 489 -7.58 13.71 0.56
C LYS A 489 -7.58 14.03 2.05
N MET A 490 -6.77 14.98 2.52
CA MET A 490 -6.82 15.44 3.91
C MET A 490 -8.17 16.06 4.24
N THR A 491 -8.75 16.84 3.34
CA THR A 491 -10.09 17.42 3.51
C THR A 491 -11.17 16.34 3.53
N ASP A 492 -11.10 15.37 2.60
CA ASP A 492 -12.03 14.24 2.57
C ASP A 492 -12.00 13.46 3.90
N LEU A 493 -10.82 13.27 4.49
CA LEU A 493 -10.63 12.55 5.76
C LEU A 493 -11.36 13.23 6.92
N ARG A 494 -11.33 14.57 7.01
CA ARG A 494 -12.01 15.30 8.09
C ARG A 494 -13.50 14.94 8.14
N GLN A 495 -14.17 14.91 6.98
CA GLN A 495 -15.57 14.49 6.90
C GLN A 495 -15.78 13.03 7.35
N VAL A 496 -14.95 12.11 6.86
CA VAL A 496 -15.08 10.68 7.22
C VAL A 496 -14.87 10.45 8.73
N VAL A 497 -13.97 11.22 9.37
CA VAL A 497 -13.78 11.17 10.82
C VAL A 497 -14.98 11.76 11.56
N THR A 498 -15.50 12.91 11.14
CA THR A 498 -16.71 13.50 11.75
C THR A 498 -17.90 12.53 11.69
N ASP A 499 -18.14 11.91 10.54
CA ASP A 499 -19.20 10.92 10.37
C ASP A 499 -18.96 9.69 11.26
N HIS A 500 -17.71 9.23 11.37
CA HIS A 500 -17.36 8.12 12.24
C HIS A 500 -17.63 8.43 13.72
N VAL A 501 -17.22 9.60 14.20
CA VAL A 501 -17.45 10.03 15.58
C VAL A 501 -18.94 10.14 15.86
N HIS A 502 -19.73 10.69 14.94
CA HIS A 502 -21.18 10.77 15.08
C HIS A 502 -21.82 9.38 15.22
N LEU A 503 -21.43 8.42 14.38
CA LEU A 503 -21.92 7.05 14.46
C LEU A 503 -21.53 6.35 15.76
N ILE A 504 -20.31 6.58 16.26
CA ILE A 504 -19.90 6.05 17.58
C ILE A 504 -20.72 6.68 18.70
N GLN A 505 -21.03 7.97 18.64
CA GLN A 505 -21.90 8.62 19.62
C GLN A 505 -23.34 8.07 19.57
N LEU A 506 -23.85 7.76 18.38
CA LEU A 506 -25.15 7.11 18.21
C LEU A 506 -25.13 5.70 18.82
N LEU A 507 -24.10 4.90 18.53
CA LEU A 507 -23.90 3.57 19.10
C LEU A 507 -23.94 3.59 20.64
N LYS A 508 -23.23 4.54 21.26
CA LYS A 508 -23.24 4.68 22.73
C LYS A 508 -24.60 5.03 23.31
N LYS A 509 -25.51 5.60 22.52
CA LYS A 509 -26.88 5.95 22.95
C LYS A 509 -27.85 4.80 22.75
N THR A 510 -27.69 4.02 21.68
CA THR A 510 -28.62 2.95 21.30
C THR A 510 -28.27 1.60 21.92
N GLU A 511 -26.98 1.33 22.16
CA GLU A 511 -26.48 0.06 22.68
C GLU A 511 -26.10 0.17 24.16
N LEU A 512 -26.89 -0.45 25.04
CA LEU A 512 -26.69 -0.39 26.49
C LEU A 512 -25.35 -0.99 26.94
N ASP A 513 -24.89 -2.05 26.26
CA ASP A 513 -23.66 -2.79 26.59
C ASP A 513 -22.44 -2.30 25.79
N MET A 514 -22.57 -1.23 24.99
CA MET A 514 -21.47 -0.71 24.20
C MET A 514 -20.53 0.14 25.05
N HIS A 515 -19.45 -0.49 25.50
CA HIS A 515 -18.33 0.19 26.13
C HIS A 515 -17.20 0.38 25.13
N LEU A 516 -16.74 1.63 25.01
CA LEU A 516 -15.57 1.93 24.22
C LEU A 516 -14.31 1.51 24.95
N HIS A 517 -13.32 1.00 24.21
CA HIS A 517 -11.98 0.82 24.75
C HIS A 517 -11.47 2.14 25.38
N PRO A 518 -10.89 2.15 26.59
CA PRO A 518 -10.55 3.39 27.31
C PRO A 518 -9.69 4.37 26.52
N LEU A 519 -8.71 3.86 25.77
CA LEU A 519 -7.86 4.67 24.89
C LEU A 519 -8.67 5.38 23.79
N LEU A 520 -9.61 4.66 23.17
CA LEU A 520 -10.46 5.21 22.11
C LEU A 520 -11.46 6.22 22.67
N GLN A 521 -11.94 5.99 23.90
CA GLN A 521 -12.78 6.96 24.61
C GLN A 521 -12.04 8.28 24.82
N GLU A 522 -10.78 8.25 25.23
CA GLU A 522 -9.99 9.48 25.42
C GLU A 522 -9.73 10.23 24.10
N ILE A 523 -9.43 9.49 23.03
CA ILE A 523 -9.24 10.06 21.69
C ILE A 523 -10.51 10.74 21.19
N MET A 524 -11.65 10.06 21.26
CA MET A 524 -12.92 10.55 20.73
C MET A 524 -13.63 11.56 21.64
N LYS A 525 -13.21 11.67 22.91
CA LYS A 525 -13.78 12.64 23.83
C LYS A 525 -13.44 14.06 23.37
N ASP A 526 -14.45 14.89 23.21
CA ASP A 526 -14.32 16.28 22.74
C ASP A 526 -13.65 16.39 21.35
N LEU A 527 -13.75 15.32 20.54
CA LEU A 527 -13.28 15.28 19.16
C LEU A 527 -14.41 15.73 18.23
N TYR A 528 -14.22 16.88 17.57
CA TYR A 528 -15.14 17.59 16.67
C TYR A 528 -16.45 18.07 17.31
#